data_AF-A0A1F3NNZ7-F1
#
_entry.id   AF-A0A1F3NNZ7-F1
#
_cell.length_a   1.000
_cell.length_b   1.000
_cell.length_c   1.000
_cell.angle_alpha   90.00
_cell.angle_beta   90.00
_cell.angle_gamma   90.00
#
_symmetry.space_group_name_H-M   'P 1'
#
loop_
_entity.id
_entity.type
_entity.pdbx_description
1 polymer ?
#
loop_
_entity_poly.entity_id
_entity_poly.type
_entity_poly.pdbx_seq_one_letter_code
_entity_poly.pdbx_strand_id
1 'polypeptide(L)'
;MIKFDRFLFNILFGIAIPFLCFILSWWTTFIFTSDHKVIIIAALSGLAAGIIITLLIKLIYKPDIYGLSIPVLILVYLFYNAILFAMFMGIPFFHLGLGVIAGYYWAKYIIHHKEITDYRKETRRISVFASVVVGVVCLFSASVALLSKSTASEIVSMFRLPFEISQTMLVIFVVAGGLLLIVIQYLLVRITMKTTLSD
;
A
#
# COMPACT_ATOMS: atom_id res chain seq x y z
N MET A 1 -18.76 0.85 17.32
CA MET A 1 -18.06 1.06 16.02
C MET A 1 -18.93 1.92 15.13
N ILE A 2 -18.34 2.94 14.50
CA ILE A 2 -19.04 3.69 13.45
C ILE A 2 -19.25 2.72 12.28
N LYS A 3 -20.41 2.75 11.62
CA LYS A 3 -20.72 1.87 10.47
C LYS A 3 -19.64 1.95 9.38
N PHE A 4 -19.02 3.12 9.25
CA PHE A 4 -17.93 3.42 8.32
C PHE A 4 -16.65 2.62 8.60
N ASP A 5 -16.18 2.53 9.86
CA ASP A 5 -14.96 1.79 10.21
C ASP A 5 -15.05 0.32 9.82
N ARG A 6 -16.21 -0.28 10.13
CA ARG A 6 -16.50 -1.68 9.80
C ARG A 6 -16.52 -1.90 8.29
N PHE A 7 -17.07 -0.96 7.53
CA PHE A 7 -17.09 -1.05 6.07
C PHE A 7 -15.67 -0.94 5.49
N LEU A 8 -14.92 0.09 5.87
CA LEU A 8 -13.56 0.34 5.39
C LEU A 8 -12.64 -0.85 5.66
N PHE A 9 -12.61 -1.34 6.90
CA PHE A 9 -11.70 -2.43 7.25
C PHE A 9 -12.15 -3.79 6.72
N ASN A 10 -13.45 -4.06 6.61
CA ASN A 10 -13.90 -5.28 5.94
C ASN A 10 -13.49 -5.32 4.47
N ILE A 11 -13.44 -4.18 3.78
CA ILE A 11 -12.95 -4.10 2.41
C ILE A 11 -11.43 -4.32 2.37
N LEU A 12 -10.66 -3.62 3.22
CA LEU A 12 -9.20 -3.75 3.29
C LEU A 12 -8.75 -5.19 3.61
N PHE A 13 -9.34 -5.84 4.60
CA PHE A 13 -8.92 -7.20 4.95
C PHE A 13 -9.61 -8.26 4.07
N GLY A 14 -10.82 -7.98 3.58
CA GLY A 14 -11.60 -8.91 2.76
C GLY A 14 -11.15 -9.00 1.30
N ILE A 15 -10.55 -7.96 0.73
CA ILE A 15 -10.04 -7.98 -0.65
C ILE A 15 -8.61 -8.56 -0.72
N ALA A 16 -7.86 -8.53 0.37
CA ALA A 16 -6.46 -8.96 0.37
C ALA A 16 -6.28 -10.41 -0.09
N ILE A 17 -7.02 -11.37 0.50
CA ILE A 17 -6.92 -12.79 0.17
C ILE A 17 -7.38 -13.09 -1.27
N PRO A 18 -8.56 -12.63 -1.75
CA PRO A 18 -8.99 -12.83 -3.12
C PRO A 18 -7.97 -12.33 -4.14
N PHE A 19 -7.41 -11.15 -3.90
CA PHE A 19 -6.47 -10.55 -4.83
C PHE A 19 -5.11 -11.24 -4.78
N LEU A 20 -4.67 -11.72 -3.62
CA LEU A 20 -3.45 -12.52 -3.49
C LEU A 20 -3.59 -13.85 -4.24
N CYS A 21 -4.73 -14.54 -4.12
CA CYS A 21 -4.99 -15.77 -4.89
C CYS A 21 -5.06 -15.51 -6.40
N PHE A 22 -5.68 -14.40 -6.83
CA PHE A 22 -5.69 -13.98 -8.23
C PHE A 22 -4.26 -13.80 -8.79
N ILE A 23 -3.42 -13.02 -8.09
CA ILE A 23 -2.05 -12.74 -8.49
C ILE A 23 -1.21 -14.04 -8.51
N LEU A 24 -1.31 -14.87 -7.48
CA LEU A 24 -0.56 -16.13 -7.41
C LEU A 24 -0.96 -17.07 -8.55
N SER A 25 -2.26 -17.24 -8.82
CA SER A 25 -2.70 -18.07 -9.93
C SER A 25 -2.24 -17.53 -11.28
N TRP A 26 -2.32 -16.21 -11.49
CA TRP A 26 -1.85 -15.57 -12.72
C TRP A 26 -0.37 -15.89 -12.98
N TRP A 27 0.51 -15.58 -12.02
CA TRP A 27 1.95 -15.75 -12.18
C TRP A 27 2.37 -17.22 -12.20
N THR A 28 1.73 -18.08 -11.42
CA THR A 28 2.02 -19.51 -11.42
C THR A 28 1.71 -20.10 -12.79
N THR A 29 0.55 -19.78 -13.38
CA THR A 29 0.18 -20.29 -14.71
C THR A 29 1.09 -19.73 -15.80
N PHE A 30 1.51 -18.46 -15.70
CA PHE A 30 2.45 -17.84 -16.65
C PHE A 30 3.80 -18.59 -16.75
N ILE A 31 4.25 -19.24 -15.67
CA ILE A 31 5.48 -20.07 -15.68
C ILE A 31 5.31 -21.32 -16.55
N PHE A 32 4.10 -21.89 -16.62
CA PHE A 32 3.85 -23.15 -17.33
C PHE A 32 3.33 -22.98 -18.75
N THR A 33 2.69 -21.85 -19.05
CA THR A 33 2.12 -21.60 -20.37
C THR A 33 2.08 -20.12 -20.72
N SER A 34 2.20 -19.82 -22.01
CA SER A 34 1.98 -18.49 -22.57
C SER A 34 0.58 -18.33 -23.18
N ASP A 35 -0.28 -19.35 -23.08
CA ASP A 35 -1.67 -19.26 -23.56
C ASP A 35 -2.48 -18.30 -22.67
N HIS A 36 -2.82 -17.14 -23.24
CA HIS A 36 -3.59 -16.09 -22.58
C HIS A 36 -4.94 -16.57 -22.05
N LYS A 37 -5.63 -17.49 -22.75
CA LYS A 37 -6.93 -18.00 -22.29
C LYS A 37 -6.76 -18.80 -21.01
N VAL A 38 -5.75 -19.66 -20.97
CA VAL A 38 -5.46 -20.50 -19.80
C VAL A 38 -5.06 -19.64 -18.61
N ILE A 39 -4.22 -18.61 -18.81
CA ILE A 39 -3.81 -17.67 -17.76
C ILE A 39 -5.03 -16.93 -17.19
N ILE A 40 -5.92 -16.41 -18.04
CA ILE A 40 -7.12 -15.69 -17.58
C ILE A 40 -8.03 -16.60 -16.78
N ILE A 41 -8.30 -17.82 -17.26
CA ILE A 41 -9.15 -18.80 -16.56
C ILE A 41 -8.54 -19.14 -15.20
N ALA A 42 -7.23 -19.37 -15.13
CA ALA A 42 -6.53 -19.67 -13.89
C ALA A 42 -6.56 -18.50 -12.89
N ALA A 43 -6.39 -17.27 -13.38
CA ALA A 43 -6.45 -16.09 -12.52
C ALA A 43 -7.87 -15.87 -11.96
N LEU A 44 -8.90 -16.01 -12.80
CA LEU A 44 -10.30 -15.91 -12.37
C LEU A 44 -10.69 -17.04 -11.40
N SER A 45 -10.20 -18.26 -11.60
CA SER A 45 -10.42 -19.35 -10.66
C SER A 45 -9.70 -19.12 -9.33
N GLY A 46 -8.48 -18.56 -9.37
CA GLY A 46 -7.76 -18.09 -8.19
C GLY A 46 -8.55 -17.02 -7.41
N LEU A 47 -9.10 -16.04 -8.10
CA LEU A 47 -9.96 -15.01 -7.49
C LEU A 47 -11.18 -15.63 -6.82
N ALA A 48 -11.90 -16.52 -7.53
CA ALA A 48 -13.07 -17.20 -7.00
C ALA A 48 -12.74 -18.05 -5.77
N ALA A 49 -11.64 -18.80 -5.81
CA ALA A 49 -11.14 -19.57 -4.67
C ALA A 49 -10.80 -18.66 -3.48
N GLY A 50 -10.13 -17.54 -3.71
CA GLY A 50 -9.82 -16.58 -2.65
C GLY A 50 -11.05 -15.92 -2.02
N ILE A 51 -12.11 -15.65 -2.81
CA ILE A 51 -13.41 -15.20 -2.28
C ILE A 51 -14.00 -16.27 -1.36
N ILE A 52 -14.02 -17.54 -1.80
CA ILE A 52 -14.53 -18.66 -1.00
C ILE A 52 -13.74 -18.78 0.31
N ILE A 53 -12.41 -18.75 0.26
CA ILE A 53 -11.53 -18.80 1.44
C ILE A 53 -11.87 -17.66 2.41
N THR A 54 -12.04 -16.44 1.89
CA THR A 54 -12.37 -15.26 2.72
C THR A 54 -13.71 -15.41 3.41
N LEU A 55 -14.73 -15.90 2.70
CA LEU A 55 -16.05 -16.16 3.26
C LEU A 55 -16.01 -17.26 4.31
N LEU A 56 -15.25 -18.34 4.08
CA LEU A 56 -15.04 -19.42 5.05
C LEU A 56 -14.34 -18.92 6.31
N ILE A 57 -13.27 -18.13 6.18
CA ILE A 57 -12.56 -17.53 7.33
C ILE A 57 -13.53 -16.68 8.14
N LYS A 58 -14.33 -15.84 7.48
CA LYS A 58 -15.32 -14.98 8.15
C LYS A 58 -16.42 -15.79 8.83
N LEU A 59 -16.87 -16.88 8.22
CA LEU A 59 -17.92 -17.74 8.77
C LEU A 59 -17.44 -18.54 9.99
N ILE A 60 -16.25 -19.13 9.90
CA ILE A 60 -15.70 -20.04 10.92
C ILE A 60 -15.07 -19.27 12.08
N TYR A 61 -14.18 -18.32 11.79
CA TYR A 61 -13.35 -17.68 12.80
C TYR A 61 -13.89 -16.34 13.30
N LYS A 62 -14.83 -15.72 12.56
CA LYS A 62 -15.40 -14.39 12.87
C LYS A 62 -14.33 -13.40 13.40
N PRO A 63 -13.23 -13.20 12.65
CA PRO A 63 -12.06 -12.53 13.18
C PRO A 63 -12.40 -11.11 13.64
N ASP A 64 -11.91 -10.73 14.81
CA ASP A 64 -11.88 -9.34 15.23
C ASP A 64 -10.74 -8.63 14.51
N ILE A 65 -11.09 -7.61 13.72
CA ILE A 65 -10.14 -6.83 12.92
C ILE A 65 -9.10 -6.16 13.83
N TYR A 66 -9.48 -5.76 15.04
CA TYR A 66 -8.54 -5.18 15.99
C TYR A 66 -7.76 -6.26 16.74
N GLY A 67 -8.26 -7.50 16.84
CA GLY A 67 -7.53 -8.63 17.44
C GLY A 67 -6.43 -9.24 16.56
N LEU A 68 -6.18 -8.70 15.37
CA LEU A 68 -5.13 -9.21 14.48
C LEU A 68 -3.74 -8.96 15.05
N SER A 69 -2.84 -9.93 14.87
CA SER A 69 -1.46 -9.81 15.31
C SER A 69 -0.69 -8.78 14.47
N ILE A 70 0.26 -8.09 15.09
CA ILE A 70 1.08 -7.06 14.42
C ILE A 70 1.74 -7.57 13.12
N PRO A 71 2.29 -8.79 13.03
CA PRO A 71 2.83 -9.31 11.77
C PRO A 71 1.81 -9.36 10.64
N VAL A 72 0.56 -9.72 10.91
CA VAL A 72 -0.51 -9.75 9.90
C VAL A 72 -0.80 -8.35 9.38
N LEU A 73 -0.84 -7.35 10.28
CA LEU A 73 -1.05 -5.94 9.91
C LEU A 73 0.07 -5.40 9.02
N ILE A 74 1.32 -5.74 9.34
CA ILE A 74 2.49 -5.40 8.53
C ILE A 74 2.38 -6.04 7.15
N LEU A 75 2.05 -7.34 7.07
CA LEU A 75 1.91 -8.06 5.80
C LEU A 75 0.82 -7.45 4.92
N VAL A 76 -0.34 -7.12 5.49
CA VAL A 76 -1.43 -6.47 4.74
C VAL A 76 -1.00 -5.09 4.23
N TYR A 77 -0.32 -4.29 5.06
CA TYR A 77 0.18 -2.99 4.63
C TYR A 77 1.19 -3.09 3.48
N LEU A 78 2.15 -4.01 3.59
CA LEU A 78 3.15 -4.25 2.54
C LEU A 78 2.52 -4.80 1.25
N PHE A 79 1.54 -5.70 1.37
CA PHE A 79 0.78 -6.22 0.24
C PHE A 79 0.09 -5.10 -0.55
N TYR A 80 -0.61 -4.19 0.14
CA TYR A 80 -1.25 -3.05 -0.52
C TYR A 80 -0.24 -2.08 -1.14
N ASN A 81 0.90 -1.86 -0.49
CA ASN A 81 1.97 -1.06 -1.09
C ASN A 81 2.50 -1.73 -2.37
N ALA A 82 2.72 -3.04 -2.39
CA ALA A 82 3.18 -3.75 -3.58
C ALA A 82 2.17 -3.66 -4.74
N ILE A 83 0.87 -3.78 -4.45
CA ILE A 83 -0.19 -3.62 -5.46
C ILE A 83 -0.19 -2.20 -6.02
N LEU A 84 -0.18 -1.18 -5.15
CA LEU A 84 -0.17 0.21 -5.62
C LEU A 84 1.06 0.49 -6.46
N PHE A 85 2.23 -0.01 -6.04
CA PHE A 85 3.45 0.13 -6.83
C PHE A 85 3.30 -0.47 -8.23
N ALA A 86 2.76 -1.70 -8.33
CA ALA A 86 2.54 -2.37 -9.61
C ALA A 86 1.48 -1.66 -10.48
N MET A 87 0.37 -1.20 -9.89
CA MET A 87 -0.72 -0.54 -10.62
C MET A 87 -0.36 0.84 -11.13
N PHE A 88 0.41 1.61 -10.35
CA PHE A 88 0.77 2.99 -10.68
C PHE A 88 2.15 3.11 -11.33
N MET A 89 2.65 2.02 -11.93
CA MET A 89 3.93 1.96 -12.64
C MET A 89 5.10 2.52 -11.82
N GLY A 90 5.06 2.30 -10.51
CA GLY A 90 6.05 2.79 -9.58
C GLY A 90 5.97 4.28 -9.25
N ILE A 91 4.86 5.00 -9.48
CA ILE A 91 4.71 6.38 -9.00
C ILE A 91 4.41 6.37 -7.49
N PRO A 92 5.29 6.92 -6.63
CA PRO A 92 5.20 6.78 -5.17
C PRO A 92 4.08 7.62 -4.51
N PHE A 93 3.47 8.57 -5.23
CA PHE A 93 2.50 9.52 -4.66
C PHE A 93 1.27 8.84 -4.02
N PHE A 94 0.72 7.80 -4.65
CA PHE A 94 -0.50 7.13 -4.17
C PHE A 94 -0.31 6.37 -2.86
N HIS A 95 0.94 6.08 -2.48
CA HIS A 95 1.27 5.41 -1.22
C HIS A 95 0.98 6.29 0.00
N LEU A 96 0.85 7.61 -0.18
CA LEU A 96 0.44 8.53 0.87
C LEU A 96 -0.93 8.18 1.45
N GLY A 97 -1.87 7.76 0.59
CA GLY A 97 -3.21 7.34 1.00
C GLY A 97 -3.18 6.13 1.94
N LEU A 98 -2.29 5.15 1.70
CA LEU A 98 -2.12 4.02 2.60
C LEU A 98 -1.58 4.44 3.97
N GLY A 99 -0.73 5.48 4.02
CA GLY A 99 -0.28 6.06 5.28
C GLY A 99 -1.44 6.59 6.12
N VAL A 100 -2.33 7.35 5.50
CA VAL A 100 -3.54 7.87 6.17
C VAL A 100 -4.40 6.73 6.70
N ILE A 101 -4.68 5.72 5.87
CA ILE A 101 -5.47 4.55 6.28
C ILE A 101 -4.79 3.79 7.43
N ALA A 102 -3.47 3.59 7.38
CA ALA A 102 -2.72 2.90 8.43
C ALA A 102 -2.72 3.69 9.74
N GLY A 103 -2.55 5.01 9.68
CA GLY A 103 -2.63 5.88 10.86
C GLY A 103 -4.02 5.85 11.50
N TYR A 104 -5.08 5.94 10.68
CA TYR A 104 -6.46 5.84 11.16
C TYR A 104 -6.74 4.49 11.83
N TYR A 105 -6.37 3.40 11.16
CA TYR A 105 -6.51 2.05 11.70
C TYR A 105 -5.76 1.87 13.02
N TRP A 106 -4.50 2.29 13.08
CA TRP A 106 -3.67 2.08 14.28
C TRP A 106 -4.15 2.91 15.47
N ALA A 107 -4.65 4.12 15.24
CA ALA A 107 -5.29 4.90 16.31
C ALA A 107 -6.50 4.16 16.90
N LYS A 108 -7.38 3.60 16.05
CA LYS A 108 -8.51 2.77 16.51
C LYS A 108 -8.06 1.47 17.18
N TYR A 109 -6.98 0.85 16.70
CA TYR A 109 -6.34 -0.31 17.33
C TYR A 109 -5.88 0.01 18.76
N ILE A 110 -5.23 1.15 18.97
CA ILE A 110 -4.80 1.62 20.30
C ILE A 110 -6.01 1.87 21.22
N ILE A 111 -7.06 2.53 20.72
CA ILE A 111 -8.29 2.77 21.50
C ILE A 111 -8.93 1.46 21.95
N HIS A 112 -8.86 0.43 21.10
CA HIS A 112 -9.35 -0.91 21.43
C HIS A 112 -8.46 -1.62 22.47
N HIS A 113 -7.14 -1.44 22.40
CA HIS A 113 -6.14 -2.04 23.29
C HIS A 113 -5.72 -1.05 24.38
N LYS A 114 -6.56 -0.90 25.41
CA LYS A 114 -6.39 0.05 26.52
C LYS A 114 -5.08 -0.10 27.32
N GLU A 115 -4.37 -1.20 27.14
CA GLU A 115 -3.05 -1.46 27.73
C GLU A 115 -1.91 -0.63 27.10
N ILE A 116 -2.12 -0.10 25.90
CA ILE A 116 -1.18 0.82 25.26
C ILE A 116 -1.35 2.21 25.89
N THR A 117 -0.36 2.64 26.67
CA THR A 117 -0.41 3.93 27.40
C THR A 117 0.48 5.01 26.77
N ASP A 118 1.52 4.62 26.03
CA ASP A 118 2.43 5.58 25.37
C ASP A 118 2.04 5.83 23.91
N TYR A 119 0.99 6.62 23.73
CA TYR A 119 0.48 7.01 22.40
C TYR A 119 1.53 7.73 21.56
N ARG A 120 2.42 8.49 22.18
CA ARG A 120 3.44 9.28 21.47
C ARG A 120 4.50 8.39 20.84
N LYS A 121 4.97 7.38 21.58
CA LYS A 121 5.92 6.40 21.07
C LYS A 121 5.32 5.57 19.94
N GLU A 122 4.10 5.09 20.10
CA GLU A 122 3.43 4.30 19.05
C GLU A 122 3.15 5.14 17.79
N THR A 123 2.68 6.38 17.96
CA THR A 123 2.52 7.32 16.84
C THR A 123 3.82 7.50 16.07
N ARG A 124 4.94 7.70 16.78
CA ARG A 124 6.26 7.83 16.16
C ARG A 124 6.65 6.55 15.43
N ARG A 125 6.46 5.39 16.05
CA ARG A 125 6.83 4.08 15.48
C ARG A 125 6.11 3.81 14.17
N ILE A 126 4.79 4.01 14.12
CA ILE A 126 3.99 3.79 12.92
C ILE A 126 4.29 4.82 11.84
N SER A 127 4.48 6.09 12.22
CA SER A 127 4.88 7.14 11.27
C SER A 127 6.24 6.82 10.63
N VAL A 128 7.23 6.38 11.42
CA VAL A 128 8.54 5.95 10.89
C VAL A 128 8.39 4.74 9.99
N PHE A 129 7.65 3.71 10.43
CA PHE A 129 7.43 2.50 9.64
C PHE A 129 6.83 2.81 8.26
N ALA A 130 5.73 3.55 8.21
CA ALA A 130 5.08 3.94 6.96
C ALA A 130 6.01 4.78 6.06
N SER A 131 6.82 5.66 6.65
CA SER A 131 7.78 6.49 5.91
C SER A 131 8.94 5.68 5.35
N VAL A 132 9.43 4.68 6.09
CA VAL A 132 10.46 3.75 5.61
C VAL A 132 9.93 2.95 4.43
N VAL A 133 8.70 2.45 4.50
CA VAL A 133 8.06 1.75 3.37
C VAL A 133 7.96 2.65 2.15
N VAL A 134 7.51 3.90 2.30
CA VAL A 134 7.49 4.87 1.19
C VAL A 134 8.90 5.18 0.68
N GLY A 135 9.90 5.24 1.56
CA GLY A 135 11.29 5.43 1.15
C GLY A 135 11.81 4.28 0.29
N VAL A 136 11.52 3.04 0.67
CA VAL A 136 11.84 1.85 -0.14
C VAL A 136 11.13 1.90 -1.49
N VAL A 137 9.84 2.25 -1.50
CA VAL A 137 9.08 2.46 -2.74
C VAL A 137 9.76 3.51 -3.62
N CYS A 138 10.13 4.68 -3.06
CA CYS A 138 10.81 5.74 -3.80
C CYS A 138 12.15 5.28 -4.38
N LEU A 139 12.90 4.41 -3.70
CA LEU A 139 14.15 3.86 -4.24
C LEU A 139 13.89 2.95 -5.45
N PHE A 140 12.86 2.10 -5.39
CA PHE A 140 12.46 1.29 -6.54
C PHE A 140 11.96 2.16 -7.69
N SER A 141 11.13 3.16 -7.41
CA SER A 141 10.66 4.15 -8.38
C SER A 141 11.82 4.89 -9.06
N ALA A 142 12.78 5.35 -8.27
CA ALA A 142 13.98 6.02 -8.75
C ALA A 142 14.80 5.12 -9.66
N SER A 143 14.97 3.85 -9.29
CA SER A 143 15.69 2.87 -10.10
C SER A 143 15.01 2.68 -11.45
N VAL A 144 13.68 2.53 -11.48
CA VAL A 144 12.91 2.42 -12.73
C VAL A 144 13.06 3.70 -13.58
N ALA A 145 12.92 4.87 -12.96
CA ALA A 145 12.98 6.17 -13.64
C ALA A 145 14.37 6.47 -14.24
N LEU A 146 15.45 6.10 -13.53
CA LEU A 146 16.83 6.39 -13.97
C LEU A 146 17.38 5.37 -14.97
N LEU A 147 16.85 4.14 -14.97
CA LEU A 147 17.22 3.11 -15.95
C LEU A 147 16.43 3.24 -17.26
N SER A 148 15.25 3.85 -17.21
CA SER A 148 14.44 4.09 -18.39
C SER A 148 15.01 5.23 -19.23
N LYS A 149 15.11 5.01 -20.55
CA LYS A 149 15.52 6.03 -21.52
C LYS A 149 14.42 7.05 -21.82
N SER A 150 13.16 6.74 -21.51
CA SER A 150 11.99 7.55 -21.89
C SER A 150 11.46 8.45 -20.77
N THR A 151 11.81 8.20 -19.50
CA THR A 151 11.16 8.88 -18.37
C THR A 151 11.26 10.41 -18.43
N ALA A 152 12.41 10.96 -18.86
CA ALA A 152 12.54 12.41 -19.02
C ALA A 152 11.56 12.97 -20.08
N SER A 153 11.41 12.29 -21.22
CA SER A 153 10.48 12.69 -22.29
C SER A 153 9.01 12.52 -21.89
N GLU A 154 8.69 11.50 -21.10
CA GLU A 154 7.35 11.27 -20.56
C GLU A 154 6.93 12.39 -19.61
N ILE A 155 7.83 12.85 -18.73
CA ILE A 155 7.55 13.96 -17.82
C ILE A 155 7.32 15.26 -18.60
N VAL A 156 8.17 15.56 -19.60
CA VAL A 156 8.00 16.74 -20.47
C VAL A 156 6.64 16.71 -21.17
N SER A 157 6.25 15.56 -21.71
CA SER A 157 4.95 15.36 -22.37
C SER A 157 3.78 15.52 -21.39
N MET A 158 3.86 14.89 -20.22
CA MET A 158 2.80 14.86 -19.22
C MET A 158 2.52 16.25 -18.64
N PHE A 159 3.55 17.07 -18.41
CA PHE A 159 3.43 18.41 -17.85
C PHE A 159 3.49 19.53 -18.92
N ARG A 160 3.61 19.17 -20.20
CA ARG A 160 3.76 20.10 -21.33
C ARG A 160 4.82 21.16 -21.08
N LEU A 161 5.99 20.74 -20.59
CA LEU A 161 7.07 21.66 -20.27
C LEU A 161 7.67 22.26 -21.55
N PRO A 162 8.01 23.56 -21.56
CA PRO A 162 8.60 24.22 -22.72
C PRO A 162 10.10 23.90 -22.90
N PHE A 163 10.68 23.06 -22.04
CA PHE A 163 12.09 22.72 -22.02
C PHE A 163 12.30 21.21 -21.85
N GLU A 164 13.43 20.72 -22.34
CA GLU A 164 13.84 19.32 -22.15
C GLU A 164 14.44 19.10 -20.76
N ILE A 165 14.13 17.97 -20.14
CA ILE A 165 14.68 17.60 -18.83
C ILE A 165 16.02 16.89 -19.02
N SER A 166 17.10 17.54 -18.57
CA SER A 166 18.41 16.89 -18.50
C SER A 166 18.46 15.78 -17.45
N GLN A 167 19.41 14.85 -17.58
CA GLN A 167 19.59 13.75 -16.63
C GLN A 167 19.88 14.26 -15.20
N THR A 168 20.64 15.35 -15.06
CA THR A 168 20.91 15.99 -13.76
C THR A 168 19.63 16.53 -13.12
N MET A 169 18.77 17.17 -13.90
CA MET A 169 17.47 17.66 -13.41
C MET A 169 16.57 16.50 -12.98
N LEU A 170 16.54 15.40 -13.74
CA LEU A 170 15.78 14.21 -13.38
C LEU A 170 16.23 13.64 -12.02
N VAL A 171 17.54 13.51 -11.79
CA VAL A 171 18.08 13.06 -10.50
C VAL A 171 17.66 13.98 -9.36
N ILE A 172 17.74 15.31 -9.56
CA ILE A 172 17.31 16.29 -8.56
C ILE A 172 15.81 16.12 -8.24
N PHE A 173 14.96 15.99 -9.25
CA PHE A 173 13.52 15.80 -9.05
C PHE A 173 13.20 14.50 -8.31
N VAL A 174 13.86 13.41 -8.66
CA VAL A 174 13.66 12.10 -8.01
C VAL A 174 14.10 12.15 -6.54
N VAL A 175 15.26 12.74 -6.25
CA VAL A 175 15.78 12.84 -4.87
C VAL A 175 14.93 13.80 -4.04
N ALA A 176 14.68 15.01 -4.54
CA ALA A 176 13.91 16.02 -3.81
C ALA A 176 12.45 15.58 -3.63
N GLY A 177 11.83 15.04 -4.68
CA GLY A 177 10.47 14.51 -4.64
C GLY A 177 10.34 13.32 -3.69
N GLY A 178 11.29 12.38 -3.74
CA GLY A 178 11.33 11.23 -2.82
C GLY A 178 11.46 11.66 -1.36
N LEU A 179 12.40 12.55 -1.04
CA LEU A 179 12.56 13.07 0.32
C LEU A 179 11.31 13.81 0.81
N LEU A 180 10.72 14.63 -0.05
CA LEU A 180 9.48 15.34 0.26
C LEU A 180 8.34 14.37 0.56
N LEU A 181 8.17 13.32 -0.24
CA LEU A 181 7.15 12.30 -0.02
C LEU A 181 7.34 11.53 1.28
N ILE A 182 8.57 11.20 1.65
CA ILE A 182 8.88 10.54 2.93
C ILE A 182 8.50 11.45 4.11
N VAL A 183 8.83 12.74 4.04
CA VAL A 183 8.47 13.72 5.09
C VAL A 183 6.96 13.90 5.17
N ILE A 184 6.28 14.07 4.03
CA ILE A 184 4.82 14.20 3.98
C ILE A 184 4.17 12.94 4.56
N GLN A 185 4.66 11.74 4.20
CA GLN A 185 4.14 10.49 4.73
C GLN A 185 4.24 10.46 6.26
N TYR A 186 5.41 10.79 6.81
CA TYR A 186 5.61 10.85 8.25
C TYR A 186 4.60 11.78 8.93
N LEU A 187 4.40 12.97 8.36
CA LEU A 187 3.48 13.97 8.90
C LEU A 187 2.02 13.54 8.79
N LEU A 188 1.61 12.98 7.65
CA LEU A 188 0.24 12.51 7.42
C LEU A 188 -0.14 11.42 8.42
N VAL A 189 0.69 10.39 8.60
CA VAL A 189 0.41 9.33 9.58
C VAL A 189 0.30 9.92 10.98
N ARG A 190 1.23 10.81 11.34
CA ARG A 190 1.26 11.43 12.67
C ARG A 190 0.04 12.31 12.92
N ILE A 191 -0.37 13.11 11.95
CA ILE A 191 -1.55 13.98 12.05
C ILE A 191 -2.81 13.12 12.17
N THR A 192 -3.00 12.16 11.27
CA THR A 192 -4.17 11.27 11.28
C THR A 192 -4.31 10.56 12.62
N MET A 193 -3.23 9.97 13.14
CA MET A 193 -3.26 9.28 14.43
C MET A 193 -3.63 10.23 15.58
N LYS A 194 -3.05 11.43 15.61
CA LYS A 194 -3.36 12.42 16.66
C LYS A 194 -4.83 12.83 16.64
N THR A 195 -5.35 13.18 15.45
CA THR A 195 -6.74 13.58 15.28
C THR A 195 -7.68 12.45 15.69
N THR A 196 -7.41 11.22 15.26
CA THR A 196 -8.28 10.07 15.60
C THR A 196 -8.20 9.64 17.07
N LEU A 197 -7.10 9.92 17.76
CA LEU A 197 -6.96 9.65 19.21
C LEU A 197 -7.59 10.74 20.08
N SER A 198 -7.83 11.95 19.54
CA SER A 198 -8.51 13.04 20.25
C SER A 198 -10.04 12.98 20.14
N ASP A 199 -10.56 12.19 19.19
CA ASP A 199 -11.99 11.95 18.96
C ASP A 199 -12.54 10.82 19.85
#